data_AF-A0A1I5U8V5-F1
#
_entry.id   AF-A0A1I5U8V5-F1
#
_cell.length_a   1.000
_cell.length_b   1.000
_cell.length_c   1.000
_cell.angle_alpha   90.00
_cell.angle_beta   90.00
_cell.angle_gamma   90.00
#
_symmetry.space_group_name_H-M   'P 1'
#
loop_
_entity.id
_entity.type
_entity.pdbx_description
1 polymer ?
#
loop_
_entity_poly.entity_id
_entity_poly.type
_entity_poly.pdbx_seq_one_letter_code
_entity_poly.pdbx_strand_id
1 'polypeptide(L)'
;MKPTAENETERQLLDLFQNYKKDYGAGFVRSTSQLVTGLSACFTMMCLLGGLVLVYLLKKKVSAEIMEGILNIYLVVYGIYLIVTIVFTFLPPIIFIALVFLTLLIAKLKIAKRY
;
A
#
# COMPACT_ATOMS: atom_id res chain seq x y z
N MET A 1 3.40 13.14 15.58
CA MET A 1 4.10 14.41 15.81
C MET A 1 3.36 15.48 15.03
N LYS A 2 2.85 16.54 15.68
CA LYS A 2 2.36 17.70 14.93
C LYS A 2 3.59 18.47 14.46
N PRO A 3 3.77 18.73 13.15
CA PRO A 3 4.87 19.60 12.70
C PRO A 3 4.71 20.96 13.37
N THR A 4 5.77 21.45 14.00
CA THR A 4 5.81 22.77 14.61
C THR A 4 6.28 23.74 13.54
N ALA A 5 5.48 24.73 13.20
CA ALA A 5 5.88 25.77 12.26
C ALA A 5 7.05 26.59 12.84
N GLU A 6 8.10 26.77 12.06
CA GLU A 6 9.25 27.61 12.43
C GLU A 6 9.01 29.10 12.12
N ASN A 7 8.05 29.40 11.22
CA ASN A 7 7.67 30.75 10.85
C ASN A 7 6.20 30.83 10.39
N GLU A 8 5.73 32.06 10.16
CA GLU A 8 4.34 32.34 9.78
C GLU A 8 3.96 31.74 8.42
N THR A 9 4.88 31.71 7.46
CA THR A 9 4.67 31.09 6.15
C THR A 9 4.42 29.59 6.29
N GLU A 10 5.23 28.90 7.09
CA GLU A 10 5.05 27.48 7.37
C GLU A 10 3.75 27.19 8.13
N ARG A 11 3.37 28.08 9.06
CA ARG A 11 2.08 27.99 9.76
C ARG A 11 0.91 28.02 8.78
N GLN A 12 0.95 28.92 7.80
CA GLN A 12 -0.08 29.03 6.77
C GLN A 12 -0.13 27.79 5.86
N LEU A 13 1.04 27.26 5.46
CA LEU A 13 1.10 26.04 4.65
C LEU A 13 0.53 24.82 5.39
N LEU A 14 0.88 24.67 6.68
CA LEU A 14 0.36 23.59 7.52
C LEU A 14 -1.15 23.72 7.74
N ASP A 15 -1.65 24.92 7.99
CA ASP A 15 -3.08 25.16 8.16
C ASP A 15 -3.86 24.85 6.87
N LEU A 16 -3.35 25.29 5.71
CA LEU A 16 -3.93 24.94 4.41
C LEU A 16 -3.95 23.42 4.20
N PHE A 17 -2.86 22.72 4.47
CA PHE A 17 -2.82 21.26 4.29
C PHE A 17 -3.81 20.53 5.22
N GLN A 18 -3.93 20.98 6.47
CA GLN A 18 -4.72 20.30 7.49
C GLN A 18 -6.21 20.62 7.41
N ASN A 19 -6.55 21.89 7.20
CA ASN A 19 -7.88 22.43 7.44
C ASN A 19 -8.57 22.98 6.19
N TYR A 20 -7.83 23.35 5.14
CA TYR A 20 -8.47 23.83 3.90
C TYR A 20 -9.24 22.70 3.24
N LYS A 21 -10.57 22.86 3.19
CA LYS A 21 -11.46 21.90 2.55
C LYS A 21 -11.68 22.34 1.11
N LYS A 22 -11.15 21.54 0.18
CA LYS A 22 -11.35 21.75 -1.25
C LYS A 22 -12.57 20.94 -1.69
N ASP A 23 -13.37 21.53 -2.58
CA ASP A 23 -14.43 20.82 -3.30
C ASP A 23 -13.80 20.07 -4.49
N TYR A 24 -13.97 18.76 -4.51
CA TYR A 24 -13.49 17.86 -5.56
C TYR A 24 -14.61 17.45 -6.54
N GLY A 25 -15.80 18.06 -6.43
CA GLY A 25 -16.99 17.74 -7.21
C GLY A 25 -17.85 16.65 -6.54
N ALA A 26 -19.06 16.44 -7.07
CA ALA A 26 -20.01 15.42 -6.60
C ALA A 26 -20.30 15.44 -5.08
N GLY A 27 -20.19 16.61 -4.44
CA GLY A 27 -20.39 16.79 -2.99
C GLY A 27 -19.19 16.39 -2.11
N PHE A 28 -18.04 16.05 -2.71
CA PHE A 28 -16.83 15.69 -1.97
C PHE A 28 -16.04 16.92 -1.54
N VAL A 29 -16.29 17.36 -0.31
CA VAL A 29 -15.56 18.46 0.33
C VAL A 29 -14.67 17.92 1.45
N ARG A 30 -13.36 17.84 1.20
CA ARG A 30 -12.37 17.24 2.13
C ARG A 30 -11.07 18.02 2.16
N SER A 31 -10.36 17.96 3.30
CA SER A 31 -9.00 18.50 3.38
C SER A 31 -7.97 17.53 2.82
N THR A 32 -6.81 18.05 2.42
CA THR A 32 -5.70 17.23 1.90
C THR A 32 -5.25 16.20 2.93
N SER A 33 -5.19 16.57 4.21
CA SER A 33 -4.89 15.65 5.31
C SER A 33 -5.85 14.45 5.35
N GLN A 34 -7.16 14.69 5.22
CA GLN A 34 -8.17 13.64 5.19
C GLN A 34 -8.03 12.73 3.97
N LEU A 35 -7.71 13.29 2.80
CA LEU A 35 -7.48 12.50 1.59
C LEU A 35 -6.25 11.60 1.73
N VAL A 36 -5.14 12.15 2.24
CA VAL A 36 -3.91 11.36 2.48
C VAL A 36 -4.17 10.25 3.49
N THR A 37 -4.87 10.54 4.59
CA THR A 37 -5.26 9.51 5.58
C THR A 37 -6.13 8.42 4.96
N GLY A 38 -7.15 8.79 4.19
CA GLY A 38 -8.02 7.82 3.51
C GLY A 38 -7.24 6.94 2.54
N LEU A 39 -6.38 7.56 1.72
CA LEU A 39 -5.53 6.85 0.77
C LEU A 39 -4.56 5.88 1.48
N SER A 40 -3.92 6.33 2.56
CA SER A 40 -3.07 5.47 3.39
C SER A 40 -3.83 4.28 3.98
N ALA A 41 -5.05 4.50 4.48
CA ALA A 41 -5.88 3.43 5.02
C ALA A 41 -6.27 2.40 3.93
N CYS A 42 -6.62 2.86 2.73
CA CYS A 42 -6.90 1.99 1.59
C CYS A 42 -5.68 1.14 1.23
N PHE A 43 -4.48 1.73 1.19
CA PHE A 43 -3.25 0.98 0.92
C PHE A 43 -2.96 -0.08 1.98
N THR A 44 -3.12 0.25 3.27
CA THR A 44 -2.97 -0.74 4.34
C THR A 44 -3.99 -1.87 4.22
N MET A 45 -5.25 -1.56 3.93
CA MET A 45 -6.30 -2.57 3.75
C MET A 45 -6.04 -3.48 2.55
N MET A 46 -5.52 -2.95 1.44
CA MET A 46 -5.13 -3.75 0.28
C MET A 46 -4.03 -4.76 0.63
N CYS A 47 -3.00 -4.34 1.36
CA CYS A 47 -1.95 -5.24 1.84
C CYS A 47 -2.49 -6.30 2.81
N LEU A 48 -3.36 -5.89 3.74
CA LEU A 48 -3.98 -6.80 4.71
C LEU A 48 -4.85 -7.86 4.02
N LEU A 49 -5.71 -7.45 3.09
CA LEU A 49 -6.55 -8.34 2.31
C LEU A 49 -5.71 -9.36 1.54
N GLY A 50 -4.65 -8.89 0.87
CA GLY A 50 -3.73 -9.75 0.15
C GLY A 50 -3.16 -10.86 1.03
N GLY A 51 -2.64 -10.48 2.21
CA GLY A 51 -2.11 -11.43 3.19
C GLY A 51 -3.16 -12.40 3.73
N LEU A 52 -4.36 -11.91 4.06
CA LEU A 52 -5.45 -12.74 4.58
C LEU A 52 -5.92 -13.79 3.56
N VAL A 53 -6.01 -13.42 2.29
CA VAL A 53 -6.35 -14.36 1.20
C VAL A 53 -5.29 -15.45 1.09
N LEU A 54 -4.00 -15.11 1.11
CA LEU A 54 -2.92 -16.10 1.08
C LEU A 54 -2.96 -17.03 2.30
N VAL A 55 -3.16 -16.49 3.51
CA VAL A 55 -3.33 -17.30 4.73
C VAL A 55 -4.52 -18.24 4.63
N TYR A 56 -5.65 -17.77 4.10
CA TYR A 56 -6.84 -18.59 3.90
C TYR A 56 -6.57 -19.74 2.92
N LEU A 57 -5.93 -19.46 1.78
CA LEU A 57 -5.61 -20.47 0.77
C LEU A 57 -4.62 -21.51 1.29
N LEU A 58 -3.62 -21.08 2.07
CA LEU A 58 -2.69 -21.98 2.75
C LEU A 58 -3.43 -22.92 3.71
N LYS A 59 -4.38 -22.40 4.49
CA LYS A 59 -5.22 -23.22 5.39
C LYS A 59 -6.12 -24.21 4.64
N LYS A 60 -6.54 -23.88 3.42
CA LYS A 60 -7.35 -24.74 2.56
C LYS A 60 -6.55 -25.82 1.81
N LYS A 61 -5.22 -25.84 1.94
CA LYS A 61 -4.32 -26.82 1.29
C LYS A 61 -4.60 -26.94 -0.22
N VAL A 62 -4.81 -25.80 -0.86
CA VAL A 62 -5.07 -25.72 -2.31
C VAL A 62 -3.89 -26.34 -3.07
N SER A 63 -4.17 -26.94 -4.24
CA SER A 63 -3.12 -27.50 -5.11
C SER A 63 -2.06 -26.46 -5.43
N ALA A 64 -0.82 -26.90 -5.61
CA ALA A 64 0.26 -25.93 -5.85
C ALA A 64 0.17 -25.25 -7.20
N GLU A 65 -0.45 -25.89 -8.21
CA GLU A 65 -0.73 -25.27 -9.50
C GLU A 65 -1.59 -24.01 -9.34
N ILE A 66 -2.67 -24.10 -8.55
CA ILE A 66 -3.53 -22.95 -8.25
C ILE A 66 -2.76 -21.93 -7.40
N MET A 67 -1.99 -22.37 -6.41
CA MET A 67 -1.19 -21.48 -5.58
C MET A 67 -0.14 -20.71 -6.41
N GLU A 68 0.49 -21.35 -7.39
CA GLU A 68 1.43 -20.73 -8.30
C GLU A 68 0.75 -19.67 -9.17
N GLY A 69 -0.43 -19.97 -9.73
CA GLY A 69 -1.24 -19.00 -10.46
C GLY A 69 -1.56 -17.77 -9.61
N ILE A 70 -1.97 -17.98 -8.35
CA ILE A 70 -2.27 -16.88 -7.42
C ILE A 70 -1.02 -16.07 -7.08
N LEU A 71 0.11 -16.71 -6.78
CA LEU A 71 1.37 -16.02 -6.51
C LEU A 71 1.86 -15.21 -7.72
N ASN A 72 1.65 -15.68 -8.95
CA ASN A 72 1.99 -14.94 -10.15
C ASN A 72 1.18 -13.65 -10.27
N ILE A 73 -0.14 -13.72 -10.04
CA ILE A 73 -1.01 -12.54 -10.02
C ILE A 73 -0.53 -11.55 -8.96
N TYR A 74 -0.26 -12.04 -7.75
CA TYR A 74 0.23 -11.20 -6.66
C TYR A 74 1.56 -10.55 -7.00
N LEU A 75 2.52 -11.28 -7.56
CA LEU A 75 3.81 -10.72 -7.98
C LEU A 75 3.64 -9.61 -9.02
N VAL A 76 2.77 -9.78 -10.02
CA VAL A 76 2.52 -8.72 -11.02
C VAL A 76 1.93 -7.48 -10.35
N VAL A 77 0.85 -7.64 -9.57
CA VAL A 77 0.14 -6.51 -8.95
C VAL A 77 1.02 -5.79 -7.92
N TYR A 78 1.63 -6.53 -6.99
CA TYR A 78 2.53 -5.96 -5.98
C TYR A 78 3.83 -5.44 -6.58
N GLY A 79 4.26 -5.97 -7.73
CA GLY A 79 5.40 -5.43 -8.49
C GLY A 79 5.11 -4.05 -9.07
N ILE A 80 3.96 -3.89 -9.74
CA ILE A 80 3.50 -2.57 -10.22
C ILE A 80 3.36 -1.61 -9.03
N TYR A 81 2.79 -2.08 -7.92
CA TYR A 81 2.62 -1.25 -6.74
C TYR A 81 3.96 -0.81 -6.12
N LEU A 82 4.97 -1.69 -6.08
CA LEU A 82 6.32 -1.34 -5.66
C LEU A 82 6.94 -0.26 -6.57
N ILE A 83 6.80 -0.37 -7.89
CA ILE A 83 7.30 0.64 -8.84
C ILE A 83 6.65 2.00 -8.57
N VAL A 84 5.33 2.05 -8.47
CA VAL A 84 4.59 3.29 -8.16
C VAL A 84 5.04 3.86 -6.82
N THR A 85 5.23 3.01 -5.80
CA THR A 85 5.66 3.44 -4.47
C THR A 85 7.08 4.00 -4.50
N ILE A 86 8.01 3.41 -5.26
CA ILE A 86 9.37 3.92 -5.43
C ILE A 86 9.37 5.33 -6.07
N VAL A 87 8.51 5.57 -7.06
CA VAL A 87 8.49 6.83 -7.81
C VAL A 87 7.83 7.97 -7.02
N PHE A 88 6.76 7.68 -6.26
CA PHE A 88 5.89 8.72 -5.71
C PHE A 88 5.90 8.84 -4.18
N THR A 89 6.64 8.00 -3.47
CA THR A 89 6.61 7.98 -1.99
C THR A 89 7.99 8.05 -1.36
N PHE A 90 8.01 8.09 -0.02
CA PHE A 90 9.21 8.17 0.80
C PHE A 90 9.60 6.79 1.36
N LEU A 91 10.71 6.71 2.09
CA LEU A 91 11.40 5.44 2.38
C LEU A 91 10.56 4.37 3.13
N PRO A 92 9.79 4.66 4.18
CA PRO A 92 9.04 3.64 4.92
C PRO A 92 8.03 2.86 4.05
N PRO A 93 7.13 3.51 3.28
CA PRO A 93 6.27 2.80 2.33
C PRO A 93 7.05 1.89 1.36
N ILE A 94 8.19 2.37 0.84
CA ILE A 94 9.04 1.61 -0.09
C ILE A 94 9.56 0.33 0.57
N ILE A 95 10.09 0.42 1.79
CA ILE A 95 10.61 -0.73 2.53
C ILE A 95 9.50 -1.76 2.76
N PHE A 96 8.33 -1.33 3.24
CA PHE A 96 7.24 -2.24 3.53
C PHE A 96 6.75 -2.99 2.29
N ILE A 97 6.55 -2.28 1.17
CA ILE A 97 6.06 -2.93 -0.03
C ILE A 97 7.14 -3.81 -0.71
N ALA A 98 8.41 -3.42 -0.61
CA ALA A 98 9.52 -4.25 -1.06
C ALA A 98 9.60 -5.57 -0.27
N LEU A 99 9.40 -5.55 1.05
CA LEU A 99 9.35 -6.78 1.86
C LEU A 99 8.19 -7.70 1.46
N VAL A 100 7.01 -7.14 1.18
CA VAL A 100 5.88 -7.92 0.66
C VAL A 100 6.23 -8.56 -0.67
N PHE A 101 6.80 -7.79 -1.61
CA PHE A 101 7.19 -8.32 -2.91
C PHE A 101 8.27 -9.41 -2.82
N LEU A 102 9.31 -9.21 -2.00
CA LEU A 102 10.37 -10.17 -1.78
C LEU A 102 9.87 -11.47 -1.14
N THR A 103 8.96 -11.38 -0.17
CA THR A 103 8.38 -12.58 0.46
C THR A 103 7.52 -13.39 -0.50
N LEU A 104 6.74 -12.72 -1.37
CA LEU A 104 6.01 -13.39 -2.46
C LEU A 104 6.96 -14.06 -3.46
N LEU A 105 8.08 -13.41 -3.79
CA LEU A 105 9.07 -13.97 -4.71
C LEU A 105 9.73 -15.21 -4.12
N ILE A 106 10.11 -15.16 -2.84
CA ILE A 106 10.66 -16.32 -2.12
C ILE A 106 9.64 -17.45 -2.05
N ALA A 107 8.36 -17.14 -1.80
CA ALA A 107 7.30 -18.15 -1.78
C ALA A 107 7.14 -18.84 -3.14
N LYS A 108 7.15 -18.08 -4.24
CA LYS A 108 7.11 -18.63 -5.60
C LYS A 108 8.30 -19.55 -5.87
N LEU A 109 9.51 -19.11 -5.55
CA LEU A 109 10.73 -19.91 -5.74
C LEU A 109 10.71 -21.22 -4.92
N LYS A 110 10.10 -21.20 -3.73
CA LYS A 110 9.95 -22.41 -2.90
C LYS A 110 8.93 -23.39 -3.46
N ILE A 111 7.82 -22.92 -4.03
CA ILE A 111 6.83 -23.80 -4.66
C ILE A 111 7.41 -24.43 -5.92
N ALA A 112 8.09 -23.65 -6.76
CA ALA A 112 8.72 -24.16 -7.98
C ALA A 112 9.77 -25.25 -7.70
N LYS A 113 10.50 -25.18 -6.59
CA LYS A 113 11.48 -26.21 -6.18
C LYS A 113 10.87 -27.50 -5.60
N ARG A 114 9.58 -27.50 -5.28
CA ARG A 114 8.90 -28.65 -4.65
C ARG A 114 8.31 -29.63 -5.68
N TYR A 115 8.33 -29.25 -6.95
CA TYR A 115 7.98 -30.05 -8.13
C TYR A 115 9.25 -30.32 -8.95
#